data_AF-A0A9R0CV63-F1
#
_entry.id   AF-A0A9R0CV63-F1
#
_cell.length_a   1.000
_cell.length_b   1.000
_cell.length_c   1.000
_cell.angle_alpha   90.00
_cell.angle_beta   90.00
_cell.angle_gamma   90.00
#
_symmetry.space_group_name_H-M   'P 1'
#
loop_
_entity.id
_entity.type
_entity.pdbx_description
1 polymer ?
#
loop_
_entity_poly.entity_id
_entity_poly.type
_entity_poly.pdbx_seq_one_letter_code
_entity_poly.pdbx_strand_id
1 'polypeptide(L)'
;MDHEAFMDAEPFMHRYGDSSNSSSSSISEEVRPQGPIGFVSAAFKCMTSNATKLCVHDALVKLNGTGDYDIGGTYADDDPEFWFFYTVSVCHGDNRLLNLFVCHRKTGTFSIEVASSSDLTQKVAPGDDVPYLLLPPDMVKFNFKSIKPNQNYFIKTFCFKKLDRFNKSCTLFIPIKITVNPKFELNSDIVKAIKLQHDLSGLLTKQETTDYILESASRKQFPTHKILLAAHSPVLMRMIKESDVPSLFIDITDKDMELLLEFIYTGTIKNILEEDCVKLLQIADRFELTQLFTLTQHVIGDQINPDNAIPMAIVAKKFKLQDLLKRVYTYIAKNPKVLESEGWKNLQDVDLAKDLFQFSRTMIQSVIEKCRVCSSNLERN
;
A
#
# COMPACT_ATOMS: atom_id res chain seq x y z
N MET A 1 8.65 3.15 -37.60
CA MET A 1 9.76 2.24 -37.93
C MET A 1 10.04 1.40 -36.70
N ASP A 2 9.26 0.33 -36.64
CA ASP A 2 9.52 -1.00 -36.10
C ASP A 2 9.97 -1.14 -34.63
N HIS A 3 8.96 -1.39 -33.80
CA HIS A 3 9.04 -1.73 -32.37
C HIS A 3 9.12 -3.25 -32.10
N GLU A 4 9.38 -4.08 -33.11
CA GLU A 4 9.22 -5.55 -33.02
C GLU A 4 10.51 -6.39 -33.10
N ALA A 5 11.69 -5.80 -33.18
CA ALA A 5 12.93 -6.57 -33.37
C ALA A 5 13.79 -6.69 -32.10
N PHE A 6 13.29 -7.28 -31.01
CA PHE A 6 14.13 -7.68 -29.85
C PHE A 6 13.51 -8.83 -29.02
N MET A 7 12.77 -9.75 -29.65
CA MET A 7 12.11 -10.88 -28.95
C MET A 7 12.72 -12.27 -29.19
N ASP A 8 13.88 -12.40 -29.82
CA ASP A 8 14.52 -13.69 -30.06
C ASP A 8 15.95 -13.76 -29.48
N ALA A 9 16.08 -13.58 -28.16
CA ALA A 9 17.27 -14.03 -27.45
C ALA A 9 16.98 -15.43 -26.87
N GLU A 10 17.69 -16.45 -27.36
CA GLU A 10 17.60 -17.83 -26.86
C GLU A 10 17.89 -17.90 -25.34
N PRO A 11 17.24 -18.82 -24.59
CA PRO A 11 17.44 -18.96 -23.15
C PRO A 11 18.85 -19.44 -22.81
N PHE A 12 19.53 -18.74 -21.91
CA PHE A 12 20.83 -19.12 -21.35
C PHE A 12 20.66 -20.30 -20.37
N MET A 13 20.54 -21.52 -20.89
CA MET A 13 20.44 -22.77 -20.12
C MET A 13 21.61 -23.74 -20.29
N HIS A 14 22.61 -23.44 -21.13
CA HIS A 14 23.77 -24.33 -21.28
C HIS A 14 24.91 -23.94 -20.34
N ARG A 15 24.77 -24.17 -19.03
CA ARG A 15 25.95 -24.41 -18.16
C ARG A 15 25.71 -25.33 -16.95
N TYR A 16 24.57 -26.02 -16.86
CA TYR A 16 24.39 -27.18 -15.98
C TYR A 16 23.47 -28.21 -16.67
N GLY A 17 24.07 -29.12 -17.45
CA GLY A 17 23.37 -30.26 -18.06
C GLY A 17 24.09 -30.81 -19.31
N ASP A 18 24.42 -32.10 -19.28
CA ASP A 18 24.97 -32.99 -20.32
C ASP A 18 26.45 -32.88 -20.72
N SER A 19 27.29 -33.63 -20.01
CA SER A 19 28.39 -34.38 -20.62
C SER A 19 28.29 -35.88 -20.31
N SER A 20 27.54 -36.61 -21.15
CA SER A 20 27.57 -38.07 -21.18
C SER A 20 28.85 -38.55 -21.90
N ASN A 21 29.92 -38.80 -21.14
CA ASN A 21 30.79 -39.99 -21.26
C ASN A 21 32.08 -39.81 -20.46
N SER A 22 32.10 -40.31 -19.22
CA SER A 22 33.09 -41.29 -18.72
C SER A 22 33.11 -41.30 -17.18
N SER A 23 33.03 -42.51 -16.63
CA SER A 23 33.28 -42.89 -15.23
C SER A 23 32.43 -42.25 -14.13
N SER A 24 31.66 -43.10 -13.48
CA SER A 24 31.00 -42.92 -12.19
C SER A 24 31.88 -42.23 -11.14
N SER A 25 31.50 -41.03 -10.74
CA SER A 25 31.74 -40.52 -9.39
C SER A 25 30.54 -39.66 -8.97
N SER A 26 29.89 -40.07 -7.89
CA SER A 26 28.82 -39.36 -7.22
C SER A 26 29.31 -38.00 -6.73
N ILE A 27 28.92 -36.91 -7.40
CA ILE A 27 29.10 -35.55 -6.90
C ILE A 27 27.88 -35.23 -6.06
N SER A 28 28.09 -35.13 -4.75
CA SER A 28 27.14 -34.62 -3.77
C SER A 28 26.65 -33.23 -4.16
N GLU A 29 25.33 -32.99 -4.13
CA GLU A 29 24.77 -31.63 -4.15
C GLU A 29 25.40 -30.82 -3.01
N GLU A 30 26.30 -29.88 -3.33
CA GLU A 30 26.90 -28.98 -2.35
C GLU A 30 25.80 -28.12 -1.73
N VAL A 31 25.52 -28.38 -0.44
CA VAL A 31 24.67 -27.53 0.38
C VAL A 31 25.30 -26.14 0.44
N ARG A 32 24.72 -25.16 -0.28
CA ARG A 32 25.22 -23.78 -0.26
C ARG A 32 25.18 -23.23 1.17
N PRO A 33 26.23 -22.54 1.63
CA PRO A 33 26.26 -21.99 2.98
C PRO A 33 25.13 -20.97 3.19
N GLN A 34 24.65 -20.86 4.44
CA GLN A 34 23.74 -19.78 4.83
C GLN A 34 24.54 -18.48 4.96
N GLY A 35 24.17 -17.48 4.15
CA GLY A 35 24.79 -16.16 4.15
C GLY A 35 24.07 -15.16 5.06
N PRO A 36 24.47 -13.89 5.03
CA PRO A 36 23.81 -12.83 5.77
C PRO A 36 22.31 -12.76 5.47
N ILE A 37 21.49 -12.62 6.51
CA ILE A 37 20.03 -12.64 6.39
C ILE A 37 19.54 -11.58 5.40
N GLY A 38 18.79 -12.03 4.40
CA GLY A 38 18.12 -11.19 3.42
C GLY A 38 18.97 -10.68 2.27
N PHE A 39 20.23 -11.12 2.17
CA PHE A 39 21.10 -10.83 1.05
C PHE A 39 20.81 -11.88 -0.04
N VAL A 40 20.62 -11.44 -1.27
CA VAL A 40 20.45 -12.33 -2.44
C VAL A 40 21.75 -12.31 -3.22
N SER A 41 22.38 -13.47 -3.35
CA SER A 41 23.64 -13.66 -4.06
C SER A 41 23.75 -15.10 -4.58
N ALA A 42 24.58 -15.34 -5.59
CA ALA A 42 24.88 -16.67 -6.08
C ALA A 42 25.62 -17.53 -5.03
N ALA A 43 26.33 -16.87 -4.11
CA ALA A 43 27.20 -17.51 -3.11
C ALA A 43 26.45 -18.20 -1.97
N PHE A 44 25.21 -17.80 -1.66
CA PHE A 44 24.47 -18.32 -0.50
C PHE A 44 22.97 -18.31 -0.71
N LYS A 45 22.26 -19.15 0.05
CA LYS A 45 20.80 -19.29 -0.05
C LYS A 45 20.08 -18.13 0.65
N CYS A 46 19.01 -17.62 0.03
CA CYS A 46 18.15 -16.58 0.59
C CYS A 46 16.68 -16.99 0.49
N MET A 47 15.94 -16.93 1.61
CA MET A 47 14.49 -17.16 1.58
C MET A 47 13.78 -15.97 0.93
N THR A 48 12.78 -16.20 0.07
CA THR A 48 12.04 -15.12 -0.59
C THR A 48 11.44 -14.15 0.43
N SER A 49 10.88 -14.65 1.54
CA SER A 49 10.30 -13.83 2.61
C SER A 49 11.29 -12.89 3.29
N ASN A 50 12.59 -13.23 3.24
CA ASN A 50 13.64 -12.50 3.94
C ASN A 50 14.44 -11.59 3.00
N ALA A 51 14.25 -11.70 1.67
CA ALA A 51 15.02 -10.96 0.68
C ALA A 51 14.82 -9.45 0.86
N THR A 52 15.92 -8.74 1.15
CA THR A 52 15.94 -7.29 1.37
C THR A 52 16.89 -6.55 0.44
N LYS A 53 17.88 -7.25 -0.13
CA LYS A 53 18.84 -6.64 -1.07
C LYS A 53 19.47 -7.66 -2.01
N LEU A 54 19.75 -7.21 -3.24
CA LEU A 54 20.56 -7.91 -4.23
C LEU A 54 22.03 -7.53 -4.06
N CYS A 55 22.93 -8.50 -4.14
CA CYS A 55 24.37 -8.30 -3.98
C CYS A 55 25.09 -8.46 -5.31
N VAL A 56 25.50 -7.34 -5.90
CA VAL A 56 26.27 -7.31 -7.13
C VAL A 56 27.75 -7.21 -6.77
N HIS A 57 28.46 -8.34 -6.78
CA HIS A 57 29.91 -8.40 -6.54
C HIS A 57 30.70 -7.84 -7.71
N ASP A 58 31.85 -7.22 -7.43
CA ASP A 58 32.73 -6.57 -8.40
C ASP A 58 31.98 -5.58 -9.30
N ALA A 59 31.05 -4.83 -8.70
CA ALA A 59 30.05 -4.06 -9.43
C ALA A 59 30.69 -3.06 -10.39
N LEU A 60 31.73 -2.32 -9.97
CA LEU A 60 32.38 -1.34 -10.83
C LEU A 60 33.14 -1.96 -12.01
N VAL A 61 33.71 -3.15 -11.83
CA VAL A 61 34.37 -3.88 -12.92
C VAL A 61 33.33 -4.29 -13.96
N LYS A 62 32.21 -4.87 -13.51
CA LYS A 62 31.13 -5.33 -14.39
C LYS A 62 30.39 -4.17 -15.05
N LEU A 63 30.16 -3.08 -14.32
CA LEU A 63 29.51 -1.86 -14.82
C LEU A 63 30.34 -1.13 -15.87
N ASN A 64 31.66 -1.30 -15.88
CA ASN A 64 32.54 -0.71 -16.91
C ASN A 64 32.66 -1.57 -18.17
N GLY A 65 32.15 -2.80 -18.15
CA GLY A 65 32.09 -3.68 -19.30
C GLY A 65 30.76 -3.61 -20.03
N THR A 66 30.56 -4.61 -20.89
CA THR A 66 29.26 -4.97 -21.44
C THR A 66 29.09 -6.47 -21.26
N GLY A 67 27.87 -6.90 -20.96
CA GLY A 67 27.58 -8.32 -20.75
C GLY A 67 26.46 -8.56 -19.76
N ASP A 68 26.20 -9.84 -19.55
CA ASP A 68 25.09 -10.35 -18.76
C ASP A 68 25.64 -11.08 -17.53
N TYR A 69 25.05 -10.81 -16.37
CA TYR A 69 25.57 -11.27 -15.09
C TYR A 69 24.45 -11.75 -14.18
N ASP A 70 24.69 -12.91 -13.55
CA ASP A 70 23.83 -13.40 -12.47
C ASP A 70 24.09 -12.67 -11.16
N ILE A 71 23.01 -12.43 -10.42
CA ILE A 71 23.07 -11.97 -9.04
C ILE A 71 22.90 -13.18 -8.12
N GLY A 72 21.83 -13.93 -8.29
CA GLY A 72 21.45 -15.04 -7.42
C GLY A 72 19.93 -15.22 -7.32
N GLY A 73 19.52 -16.26 -6.60
CA GLY A 73 18.10 -16.62 -6.47
C GLY A 73 17.59 -16.62 -5.03
N THR A 74 16.26 -16.63 -4.92
CA THR A 74 15.54 -16.81 -3.66
C THR A 74 14.71 -18.09 -3.68
N TYR A 75 14.37 -18.59 -2.50
CA TYR A 75 13.76 -19.89 -2.30
C TYR A 75 12.56 -19.81 -1.35
N ALA A 76 11.55 -20.65 -1.58
CA ALA A 76 10.43 -20.89 -0.68
C ALA A 76 10.49 -22.35 -0.23
N ASP A 77 10.70 -22.60 1.06
CA ASP A 77 10.88 -23.95 1.63
C ASP A 77 11.82 -24.83 0.81
N ASP A 78 13.01 -24.28 0.54
CA ASP A 78 14.08 -24.86 -0.27
C ASP A 78 13.86 -24.97 -1.79
N ASP A 79 12.66 -24.68 -2.29
CA ASP A 79 12.32 -24.67 -3.72
C ASP A 79 12.66 -23.31 -4.38
N PRO A 80 13.42 -23.27 -5.49
CA PRO A 80 13.75 -22.03 -6.20
C PRO A 80 12.50 -21.25 -6.63
N GLU A 81 12.43 -19.96 -6.32
CA GLU A 81 11.25 -19.14 -6.62
C GLU A 81 11.57 -17.98 -7.57
N PHE A 82 12.63 -17.21 -7.29
CA PHE A 82 13.09 -16.12 -8.14
C PHE A 82 14.58 -16.24 -8.45
N TRP A 83 14.99 -15.80 -9.63
CA TRP A 83 16.39 -15.67 -10.01
C TRP A 83 16.65 -14.30 -10.63
N PHE A 84 17.56 -13.54 -10.02
CA PHE A 84 17.88 -12.18 -10.43
C PHE A 84 19.17 -12.16 -11.24
N PHE A 85 19.13 -11.39 -12.33
CA PHE A 85 20.26 -11.18 -13.22
C PHE A 85 20.15 -9.78 -13.82
N TYR A 86 21.24 -9.29 -14.39
CA TYR A 86 21.26 -7.97 -15.02
C TYR A 86 22.16 -7.96 -16.25
N THR A 87 21.88 -7.03 -17.15
CA THR A 87 22.76 -6.72 -18.28
C THR A 87 23.38 -5.34 -18.09
N VAL A 88 24.61 -5.17 -18.57
CA VAL A 88 25.31 -3.89 -18.57
C VAL A 88 25.51 -3.41 -19.99
N SER A 89 25.16 -2.15 -20.23
CA SER A 89 25.42 -1.46 -21.49
C SER A 89 25.99 -0.06 -21.25
N VAL A 90 26.85 0.39 -22.16
CA VAL A 90 27.45 1.72 -22.12
C VAL A 90 26.73 2.65 -23.11
N CYS A 91 26.39 3.85 -22.65
CA CYS A 91 25.78 4.88 -23.49
C CYS A 91 26.70 6.10 -23.63
N HIS A 92 26.37 6.98 -24.60
CA HIS A 92 27.06 8.26 -24.81
C HIS A 92 27.17 9.07 -23.51
N GLY A 93 28.30 9.76 -23.34
CA GLY A 93 28.55 10.60 -22.16
C GLY A 93 28.95 9.81 -20.90
N ASP A 94 29.59 8.65 -21.07
CA ASP A 94 30.13 7.82 -19.98
C ASP A 94 29.06 7.28 -19.01
N ASN A 95 27.81 7.19 -19.46
CA ASN A 95 26.71 6.63 -18.68
C ASN A 95 26.77 5.09 -18.72
N ARG A 96 26.70 4.44 -17.56
CA ARG A 96 26.60 2.97 -17.44
C ARG A 96 25.19 2.58 -17.06
N LEU A 97 24.57 1.75 -17.90
CA LEU A 97 23.23 1.24 -17.64
C LEU A 97 23.31 -0.17 -17.08
N LEU A 98 22.61 -0.40 -15.97
CA LEU A 98 22.33 -1.72 -15.42
C LEU A 98 20.85 -2.02 -15.61
N ASN A 99 20.53 -2.95 -16.51
CA ASN A 99 19.17 -3.40 -16.76
C ASN A 99 18.90 -4.60 -15.85
N LEU A 100 18.05 -4.41 -14.84
CA LEU A 100 17.74 -5.45 -13.86
C LEU A 100 16.56 -6.32 -14.33
N PHE A 101 16.71 -7.63 -14.21
CA PHE A 101 15.71 -8.62 -14.57
C PHE A 101 15.46 -9.61 -13.43
N VAL A 102 14.30 -10.26 -13.49
CA VAL A 102 13.96 -11.38 -12.63
C VAL A 102 13.32 -12.50 -13.45
N CYS A 103 13.78 -13.73 -13.22
CA CYS A 103 13.12 -14.94 -13.65
C CYS A 103 12.24 -15.44 -12.50
N HIS A 104 10.94 -15.60 -12.74
CA HIS A 104 10.05 -16.31 -11.82
C HIS A 104 10.02 -17.79 -12.19
N ARG A 105 10.49 -18.64 -11.28
CA ARG A 105 10.61 -20.09 -11.47
C ARG A 105 9.26 -20.80 -11.46
N LYS A 106 8.22 -20.17 -10.90
CA LYS A 106 6.87 -20.71 -10.76
C LYS A 106 5.86 -19.95 -11.65
N THR A 107 4.60 -20.31 -11.54
CA THR A 107 3.45 -19.57 -12.10
C THR A 107 2.76 -18.75 -11.01
N GLY A 108 2.07 -17.67 -11.38
CA GLY A 108 1.32 -16.84 -10.44
C GLY A 108 1.62 -15.35 -10.59
N THR A 109 1.07 -14.54 -9.70
CA THR A 109 1.34 -13.10 -9.65
C THR A 109 2.38 -12.80 -8.59
N PHE A 110 3.20 -11.79 -8.83
CA PHE A 110 4.17 -11.30 -7.86
C PHE A 110 4.43 -9.82 -8.09
N SER A 111 4.97 -9.15 -7.08
CA SER A 111 5.49 -7.79 -7.22
C SER A 111 6.89 -7.68 -6.66
N ILE A 112 7.72 -6.90 -7.35
CA ILE A 112 9.07 -6.55 -6.93
C ILE A 112 9.10 -5.04 -6.69
N GLU A 113 9.48 -4.64 -5.48
CA GLU A 113 9.83 -3.26 -5.16
C GLU A 113 11.36 -3.13 -5.20
N VAL A 114 11.88 -2.13 -5.92
CA VAL A 114 13.33 -1.84 -6.03
C VAL A 114 13.59 -0.33 -5.94
N ALA A 115 14.84 0.08 -5.69
CA ALA A 115 15.21 1.49 -5.56
C ALA A 115 14.69 2.39 -6.70
N SER A 116 14.16 3.56 -6.34
CA SER A 116 13.50 4.52 -7.24
C SER A 116 14.51 5.39 -8.02
N SER A 117 15.69 5.63 -7.47
CA SER A 117 16.77 6.41 -8.10
C SER A 117 18.01 5.56 -8.37
N SER A 118 18.90 6.07 -9.23
CA SER A 118 20.22 5.53 -9.54
C SER A 118 21.35 6.17 -8.72
N ASP A 119 21.00 7.00 -7.72
CA ASP A 119 21.99 7.72 -6.91
C ASP A 119 22.80 6.75 -6.03
N LEU A 120 24.12 6.72 -6.26
CA LEU A 120 25.02 5.84 -5.51
C LEU A 120 25.63 6.56 -4.31
N THR A 121 25.54 5.92 -3.15
CA THR A 121 26.29 6.28 -1.94
C THR A 121 27.34 5.22 -1.64
N GLN A 122 28.54 5.65 -1.23
CA GLN A 122 29.60 4.75 -0.78
C GLN A 122 29.67 4.78 0.75
N LYS A 123 29.78 3.61 1.37
CA LYS A 123 29.94 3.46 2.81
C LYS A 123 31.03 2.43 3.11
N VAL A 124 31.56 2.49 4.31
CA VAL A 124 32.51 1.52 4.86
C VAL A 124 31.85 0.93 6.12
N ALA A 125 31.87 -0.39 6.26
CA ALA A 125 31.28 -1.03 7.44
C ALA A 125 32.18 -0.79 8.67
N PRO A 126 31.62 -0.71 9.90
CA PRO A 126 32.43 -0.53 11.10
C PRO A 126 33.42 -1.70 11.26
N GLY A 127 34.72 -1.40 11.23
CA GLY A 127 35.78 -2.40 11.38
C GLY A 127 36.24 -3.08 10.10
N ASP A 128 35.68 -2.71 8.93
CA ASP A 128 36.17 -3.13 7.61
C ASP A 128 36.88 -1.96 6.90
N ASP A 129 37.86 -2.27 6.06
CA ASP A 129 38.51 -1.28 5.17
C ASP A 129 37.94 -1.29 3.74
N VAL A 130 37.02 -2.22 3.44
CA VAL A 130 36.46 -2.41 2.09
C VAL A 130 35.14 -1.65 1.96
N PRO A 131 35.05 -0.66 1.04
CA PRO A 131 33.80 0.07 0.85
C PRO A 131 32.78 -0.72 0.01
N TYR A 132 31.50 -0.43 0.24
CA TYR A 132 30.39 -0.90 -0.57
C TYR A 132 29.54 0.26 -1.10
N LEU A 133 28.79 -0.01 -2.16
CA LEU A 133 27.86 0.93 -2.78
C LEU A 133 26.42 0.59 -2.43
N LEU A 134 25.60 1.61 -2.22
CA LEU A 134 24.19 1.46 -1.88
C LEU A 134 23.32 2.44 -2.67
N LEU A 135 22.22 1.93 -3.20
CA LEU A 135 21.12 2.73 -3.75
C LEU A 135 20.19 3.22 -2.63
N PRO A 136 19.45 4.32 -2.85
CA PRO A 136 18.58 4.91 -1.83
C PRO A 136 17.45 3.95 -1.41
N PRO A 137 16.89 4.15 -0.19
CA PRO A 137 15.86 3.29 0.36
C PRO A 137 14.47 3.51 -0.27
N ASP A 138 14.24 4.64 -0.95
CA ASP A 138 12.97 4.90 -1.63
C ASP A 138 12.75 3.88 -2.74
N MET A 139 11.64 3.14 -2.69
CA MET A 139 11.36 2.05 -3.62
C MET A 139 10.16 2.34 -4.52
N VAL A 140 10.17 1.75 -5.72
CA VAL A 140 9.06 1.73 -6.67
C VAL A 140 8.64 0.28 -6.92
N LYS A 141 7.33 0.03 -6.97
CA LYS A 141 6.72 -1.31 -7.10
C LYS A 141 6.40 -1.64 -8.55
N PHE A 142 6.80 -2.83 -8.99
CA PHE A 142 6.46 -3.42 -10.28
C PHE A 142 5.66 -4.70 -10.07
N ASN A 143 4.57 -4.89 -10.83
CA ASN A 143 3.70 -6.06 -10.73
C ASN A 143 3.86 -6.94 -11.98
N PHE A 144 3.93 -8.25 -11.78
CA PHE A 144 4.16 -9.24 -12.82
C PHE A 144 3.20 -10.43 -12.68
N LYS A 145 3.01 -11.15 -13.78
CA LYS A 145 2.23 -12.39 -13.83
C LYS A 145 2.92 -13.41 -14.71
N SER A 146 3.25 -14.56 -14.13
CA SER A 146 3.78 -15.72 -14.83
C SER A 146 2.69 -16.73 -15.14
N ILE A 147 2.52 -16.98 -16.43
CA ILE A 147 1.61 -17.97 -17.01
C ILE A 147 2.32 -19.33 -17.07
N LYS A 148 3.64 -19.35 -17.28
CA LYS A 148 4.47 -20.57 -17.29
C LYS A 148 5.68 -20.42 -16.35
N PRO A 149 6.25 -21.54 -15.85
CA PRO A 149 7.52 -21.54 -15.12
C PRO A 149 8.67 -20.90 -15.92
N ASN A 150 9.67 -20.39 -15.21
CA ASN A 150 10.90 -19.81 -15.76
C ASN A 150 10.66 -18.63 -16.73
N GLN A 151 9.70 -17.75 -16.42
CA GLN A 151 9.49 -16.53 -17.21
C GLN A 151 10.34 -15.37 -16.70
N ASN A 152 11.01 -14.71 -17.64
CA ASN A 152 11.86 -13.54 -17.39
C ASN A 152 11.05 -12.25 -17.52
N TYR A 153 11.33 -11.29 -16.64
CA TYR A 153 10.75 -9.96 -16.64
C TYR A 153 11.84 -8.92 -16.49
N PHE A 154 11.75 -7.88 -17.31
CA PHE A 154 12.48 -6.65 -17.08
C PHE A 154 11.85 -5.91 -15.89
N ILE A 155 12.68 -5.50 -14.93
CA ILE A 155 12.25 -4.71 -13.79
C ILE A 155 12.48 -3.24 -14.07
N LYS A 156 13.75 -2.84 -14.20
CA LYS A 156 14.15 -1.44 -14.27
C LYS A 156 15.60 -1.28 -14.74
N THR A 157 15.89 -0.18 -15.41
CA THR A 157 17.25 0.27 -15.71
C THR A 157 17.75 1.28 -14.68
N PHE A 158 18.93 1.04 -14.12
CA PHE A 158 19.68 2.04 -13.35
C PHE A 158 20.74 2.69 -14.25
N CYS A 159 20.86 4.01 -14.18
CA CYS A 159 21.83 4.78 -14.96
C CYS A 159 22.85 5.43 -14.03
N PHE A 160 24.07 4.91 -14.06
CA PHE A 160 25.16 5.38 -13.21
C PHE A 160 26.10 6.31 -13.98
N LYS A 161 26.53 7.37 -13.30
CA LYS A 161 27.43 8.40 -13.84
C LYS A 161 28.63 8.56 -12.93
N LYS A 162 29.77 8.96 -13.51
CA LYS A 162 31.00 9.31 -12.76
C LYS A 162 31.45 8.18 -11.83
N LEU A 163 31.46 6.95 -12.32
CA LEU A 163 31.84 5.78 -11.52
C LEU A 163 33.31 5.79 -11.11
N ASP A 164 34.17 6.50 -11.83
CA ASP A 164 35.61 6.64 -11.56
C ASP A 164 35.93 7.24 -10.18
N ARG A 165 34.96 7.86 -9.52
CA ARG A 165 35.12 8.40 -8.16
C ARG A 165 35.16 7.33 -7.05
N PHE A 166 34.90 6.07 -7.39
CA PHE A 166 34.74 4.97 -6.42
C PHE A 166 35.87 3.92 -6.54
N ASN A 167 36.13 3.19 -5.45
CA ASN A 167 37.17 2.16 -5.40
C ASN A 167 36.79 0.92 -6.22
N LYS A 168 37.73 0.42 -7.05
CA LYS A 168 37.48 -0.62 -8.07
C LYS A 168 36.86 -1.93 -7.56
N SER A 169 37.18 -2.35 -6.33
CA SER A 169 36.60 -3.54 -5.71
C SER A 169 35.54 -3.14 -4.70
N CYS A 170 34.27 -3.15 -5.11
CA CYS A 170 33.14 -2.91 -4.22
C CYS A 170 31.91 -3.73 -4.63
N THR A 171 31.16 -4.16 -3.61
CA THR A 171 29.84 -4.77 -3.80
C THR A 171 28.80 -3.66 -3.89
N LEU A 172 27.90 -3.74 -4.87
CA LEU A 172 26.71 -2.90 -4.95
C LEU A 172 25.53 -3.63 -4.33
N PHE A 173 24.88 -2.99 -3.35
CA PHE A 173 23.63 -3.44 -2.77
C PHE A 173 22.46 -2.68 -3.39
N ILE A 174 21.55 -3.43 -4.02
CA ILE A 174 20.29 -2.92 -4.56
C ILE A 174 19.18 -3.34 -3.60
N PRO A 175 18.53 -2.42 -2.86
CA PRO A 175 17.39 -2.73 -2.01
C PRO A 175 16.25 -3.35 -2.81
N ILE A 176 15.66 -4.42 -2.28
CA ILE A 176 14.50 -5.09 -2.87
C ILE A 176 13.48 -5.49 -1.81
N LYS A 177 12.22 -5.62 -2.23
CA LYS A 177 11.18 -6.31 -1.47
C LYS A 177 10.31 -7.12 -2.43
N ILE A 178 10.07 -8.38 -2.09
CA ILE A 178 9.31 -9.33 -2.91
C ILE A 178 7.96 -9.58 -2.24
N THR A 179 6.88 -9.53 -3.01
CA THR A 179 5.56 -9.99 -2.56
C THR A 179 5.02 -11.01 -3.55
N VAL A 180 4.81 -12.24 -3.10
CA VAL A 180 4.20 -13.31 -3.88
C VAL A 180 2.69 -13.25 -3.70
N ASN A 181 1.95 -13.39 -4.80
CA ASN A 181 0.49 -13.23 -4.86
C ASN A 181 0.02 -11.90 -4.21
N PRO A 182 0.51 -10.74 -4.68
CA PRO A 182 0.07 -9.46 -4.16
C PRO A 182 -1.45 -9.37 -4.33
N LYS A 183 -2.12 -8.90 -3.27
CA LYS A 183 -3.51 -8.46 -3.40
C LYS A 183 -3.50 -7.38 -4.48
N PHE A 184 -4.28 -7.59 -5.55
CA PHE A 184 -4.32 -6.65 -6.66
C PHE A 184 -4.75 -5.28 -6.13
N GLU A 185 -3.85 -4.31 -6.23
CA GLU A 185 -4.12 -2.92 -5.87
C GLU A 185 -4.27 -2.15 -7.18
N LEU A 186 -5.48 -1.66 -7.44
CA LEU A 186 -5.74 -0.74 -8.56
C LEU A 186 -4.83 0.47 -8.43
N ASN A 187 -4.23 0.91 -9.54
CA ASN A 187 -3.47 2.15 -9.55
C ASN A 187 -4.40 3.31 -9.13
N SER A 188 -4.08 3.94 -8.00
CA SER A 188 -4.92 4.95 -7.38
C SER A 188 -5.08 6.20 -8.26
N ASP A 189 -4.08 6.53 -9.07
CA ASP A 189 -4.13 7.67 -9.99
C ASP A 189 -5.05 7.39 -11.18
N ILE A 190 -5.04 6.15 -11.69
CA ILE A 190 -6.01 5.71 -12.73
C ILE A 190 -7.43 5.77 -12.17
N VAL A 191 -7.66 5.26 -10.95
CA VAL A 191 -8.98 5.32 -10.30
C VAL A 191 -9.43 6.76 -10.08
N LYS A 192 -8.54 7.65 -9.64
CA LYS A 192 -8.83 9.09 -9.49
C LYS A 192 -9.20 9.73 -10.83
N ALA A 193 -8.45 9.45 -11.90
CA ALA A 193 -8.73 9.99 -13.23
C ALA A 193 -10.12 9.55 -13.74
N ILE A 194 -10.47 8.28 -13.55
CA ILE A 194 -11.80 7.76 -13.91
C ILE A 194 -12.90 8.47 -13.09
N LYS A 195 -12.71 8.63 -11.78
CA LYS A 195 -13.68 9.32 -10.91
C LYS A 195 -13.85 10.79 -11.29
N LEU A 196 -12.78 11.50 -11.63
CA LEU A 196 -12.83 12.89 -12.10
C LEU A 196 -13.63 13.04 -13.40
N GLN A 197 -13.60 12.04 -14.28
CA GLN A 197 -14.44 12.03 -15.49
C GLN A 197 -15.93 11.77 -15.20
N HIS A 198 -16.25 11.15 -14.06
CA HIS A 198 -17.62 10.86 -13.63
C HIS A 198 -18.15 11.87 -12.59
N ASP A 199 -17.56 13.07 -12.53
CA ASP A 199 -18.05 14.14 -11.66
C ASP A 199 -19.28 14.83 -12.28
N LEU A 200 -20.43 14.69 -11.63
CA LEU A 200 -21.69 15.31 -12.06
C LEU A 200 -21.95 16.66 -11.39
N SER A 201 -20.96 17.26 -10.71
CA SER A 201 -21.08 18.57 -10.06
C SER A 201 -21.64 19.66 -10.97
N GLY A 202 -21.29 19.62 -12.27
CA GLY A 202 -21.81 20.55 -13.27
C GLY A 202 -23.34 20.54 -13.39
N LEU A 203 -23.99 19.38 -13.23
CA LEU A 203 -25.46 19.27 -13.24
C LEU A 203 -26.08 19.93 -12.02
N LEU A 204 -25.45 19.81 -10.85
CA LEU A 204 -25.90 20.45 -9.62
C LEU A 204 -25.78 21.97 -9.68
N THR A 205 -24.67 22.49 -10.22
CA THR A 205 -24.42 23.95 -10.29
C THR A 205 -25.27 24.63 -11.36
N LYS A 206 -25.40 24.04 -12.55
CA LYS A 206 -26.15 24.66 -13.66
C LYS A 206 -27.66 24.50 -13.52
N GLN A 207 -28.12 23.48 -12.80
CA GLN A 207 -29.54 23.15 -12.61
C GLN A 207 -30.32 22.95 -13.93
N GLU A 208 -29.62 22.58 -15.00
CA GLU A 208 -30.23 22.24 -16.30
C GLU A 208 -31.00 20.92 -16.18
N THR A 209 -32.18 20.83 -16.82
CA THR A 209 -32.98 19.59 -16.90
C THR A 209 -33.42 18.97 -15.56
N THR A 210 -33.45 19.77 -14.50
CA THR A 210 -33.97 19.33 -13.20
C THR A 210 -35.47 18.99 -13.29
N ASP A 211 -35.87 17.89 -12.65
CA ASP A 211 -37.21 17.32 -12.71
C ASP A 211 -37.83 17.11 -11.33
N TYR A 212 -37.13 17.52 -10.26
CA TYR A 212 -37.57 17.34 -8.89
C TYR A 212 -37.03 18.43 -7.96
N ILE A 213 -37.78 18.78 -6.91
CA ILE A 213 -37.38 19.82 -5.96
C ILE A 213 -37.27 19.23 -4.55
N LEU A 214 -36.10 19.35 -3.91
CA LEU A 214 -35.99 19.15 -2.47
C LEU A 214 -36.22 20.47 -1.74
N GLU A 215 -36.89 20.41 -0.61
CA GLU A 215 -37.16 21.57 0.24
C GLU A 215 -36.59 21.33 1.63
N SER A 216 -35.77 22.26 2.12
CA SER A 216 -35.16 22.17 3.45
C SER A 216 -36.11 22.63 4.57
N ALA A 217 -35.67 22.52 5.83
CA ALA A 217 -36.42 23.01 6.99
C ALA A 217 -36.75 24.52 6.92
N SER A 218 -35.89 25.32 6.26
CA SER A 218 -36.10 26.76 6.06
C SER A 218 -37.09 27.09 4.93
N ARG A 219 -37.63 26.07 4.25
CA ARG A 219 -38.43 26.19 3.02
C ARG A 219 -37.62 26.64 1.80
N LYS A 220 -36.28 26.62 1.87
CA LYS A 220 -35.42 26.85 0.69
C LYS A 220 -35.56 25.68 -0.28
N GLN A 221 -35.73 26.00 -1.56
CA GLN A 221 -35.90 25.03 -2.63
C GLN A 221 -34.57 24.71 -3.31
N PHE A 222 -34.37 23.44 -3.61
CA PHE A 222 -33.20 22.88 -4.26
C PHE A 222 -33.65 22.05 -5.48
N PRO A 223 -33.58 22.62 -6.70
CA PRO A 223 -33.83 21.87 -7.94
C PRO A 223 -32.80 20.74 -8.13
N THR A 224 -33.27 19.55 -8.47
CA THR A 224 -32.49 18.30 -8.52
C THR A 224 -32.99 17.34 -9.59
N HIS A 225 -32.27 16.22 -9.77
CA HIS A 225 -32.62 15.14 -10.68
C HIS A 225 -33.09 13.91 -9.90
N LYS A 226 -34.34 13.51 -10.10
CA LYS A 226 -35.02 12.40 -9.41
C LYS A 226 -34.21 11.10 -9.49
N ILE A 227 -33.62 10.82 -10.66
CA ILE A 227 -32.83 9.61 -10.88
C ILE A 227 -31.57 9.55 -10.03
N LEU A 228 -30.88 10.68 -9.82
CA LEU A 228 -29.65 10.73 -9.01
C LEU A 228 -29.97 10.53 -7.53
N LEU A 229 -31.03 11.19 -7.04
CA LEU A 229 -31.50 10.98 -5.66
C LEU A 229 -31.86 9.52 -5.40
N ALA A 230 -32.64 8.91 -6.30
CA ALA A 230 -33.10 7.54 -6.17
C ALA A 230 -31.97 6.49 -6.32
N ALA A 231 -30.99 6.75 -7.18
CA ALA A 231 -29.87 5.84 -7.39
C ALA A 231 -28.92 5.78 -6.19
N HIS A 232 -28.73 6.90 -5.49
CA HIS A 232 -27.75 7.01 -4.40
C HIS A 232 -28.34 6.79 -3.01
N SER A 233 -29.66 6.96 -2.82
CA SER A 233 -30.33 6.77 -1.53
C SER A 233 -31.60 5.91 -1.66
N PRO A 234 -31.63 4.70 -1.08
CA PRO A 234 -32.84 3.90 -1.00
C PRO A 234 -34.00 4.60 -0.27
N VAL A 235 -33.68 5.42 0.73
CA VAL A 235 -34.66 6.20 1.50
C VAL A 235 -35.28 7.27 0.60
N LEU A 236 -34.47 8.07 -0.10
CA LEU A 236 -34.99 9.06 -1.04
C LEU A 236 -35.77 8.40 -2.17
N MET A 237 -35.31 7.26 -2.72
CA MET A 237 -36.07 6.50 -3.71
C MET A 237 -37.47 6.13 -3.20
N ARG A 238 -37.59 5.67 -1.96
CA ARG A 238 -38.88 5.31 -1.36
C ARG A 238 -39.77 6.54 -1.19
N MET A 239 -39.24 7.61 -0.59
CA MET A 239 -39.98 8.87 -0.38
C MET A 239 -40.49 9.46 -1.71
N ILE A 240 -39.66 9.41 -2.75
CA ILE A 240 -39.98 9.88 -4.10
C ILE A 240 -41.02 9.00 -4.80
N LYS A 241 -41.07 7.70 -4.50
CA LYS A 241 -42.08 6.76 -5.05
C LYS A 241 -43.43 6.90 -4.36
N GLU A 242 -43.44 7.24 -3.07
CA GLU A 242 -44.65 7.44 -2.27
C GLU A 242 -45.28 8.83 -2.50
N SER A 243 -44.54 9.74 -3.16
CA SER A 243 -44.98 11.10 -3.44
C SER A 243 -45.30 11.29 -4.93
N ASP A 244 -46.54 11.68 -5.21
CA ASP A 244 -46.99 12.06 -6.57
C ASP A 244 -46.66 13.51 -6.93
N VAL A 245 -46.16 14.30 -5.97
CA VAL A 245 -45.77 15.70 -6.21
C VAL A 245 -44.31 15.80 -6.66
N PRO A 246 -43.96 16.78 -7.52
CA PRO A 246 -42.60 16.99 -8.02
C PRO A 246 -41.67 17.62 -6.96
N SER A 247 -41.99 17.46 -5.68
CA SER A 247 -41.20 17.99 -4.58
C SER A 247 -41.20 17.08 -3.36
N LEU A 248 -40.17 17.22 -2.52
CA LEU A 248 -40.04 16.51 -1.25
C LEU A 248 -39.48 17.43 -0.18
N PHE A 249 -40.24 17.60 0.90
CA PHE A 249 -39.77 18.30 2.09
C PHE A 249 -38.89 17.39 2.94
N ILE A 250 -37.72 17.88 3.32
CA ILE A 250 -36.76 17.20 4.17
C ILE A 250 -36.38 18.14 5.31
N ASP A 251 -36.65 17.70 6.52
CA ASP A 251 -36.31 18.42 7.75
C ASP A 251 -34.80 18.33 8.06
N ILE A 252 -33.99 19.07 7.30
CA ILE A 252 -32.56 19.31 7.48
C ILE A 252 -32.22 20.78 7.18
N THR A 253 -31.06 21.24 7.64
CA THR A 253 -30.61 22.62 7.37
C THR A 253 -30.22 22.81 5.90
N ASP A 254 -30.16 24.06 5.45
CA ASP A 254 -29.73 24.38 4.08
C ASP A 254 -28.30 23.87 3.82
N LYS A 255 -27.41 24.01 4.79
CA LYS A 255 -26.02 23.51 4.71
C LYS A 255 -25.99 21.97 4.59
N ASP A 256 -26.77 21.28 5.40
CA ASP A 256 -26.86 19.81 5.35
C ASP A 256 -27.41 19.32 4.02
N MET A 257 -28.38 20.04 3.44
CA MET A 257 -28.93 19.75 2.12
C MET A 257 -27.87 19.95 1.03
N GLU A 258 -27.08 21.02 1.10
CA GLU A 258 -25.98 21.28 0.17
C GLU A 258 -24.94 20.16 0.21
N LEU A 259 -24.55 19.70 1.41
CA LEU A 259 -23.61 18.58 1.59
C LEU A 259 -24.18 17.25 1.10
N LEU A 260 -25.46 16.99 1.36
CA LEU A 260 -26.17 15.81 0.85
C LEU A 260 -26.15 15.77 -0.67
N LEU A 261 -26.49 16.88 -1.31
CA LEU A 261 -26.51 16.99 -2.77
C LEU A 261 -25.11 16.94 -3.38
N GLU A 262 -24.13 17.61 -2.77
CA GLU A 262 -22.73 17.52 -3.21
C GLU A 262 -22.26 16.06 -3.24
N PHE A 263 -22.54 15.30 -2.17
CA PHE A 263 -22.19 13.89 -2.12
C PHE A 263 -22.91 13.06 -3.19
N ILE A 264 -24.23 13.26 -3.38
CA ILE A 264 -25.00 12.51 -4.37
C ILE A 264 -24.46 12.73 -5.79
N TYR A 265 -24.05 13.95 -6.12
CA TYR A 265 -23.61 14.30 -7.48
C TYR A 265 -22.13 13.98 -7.74
N THR A 266 -21.28 14.02 -6.72
CA THR A 266 -19.82 13.92 -6.92
C THR A 266 -19.21 12.67 -6.30
N GLY A 267 -19.94 11.97 -5.44
CA GLY A 267 -19.45 10.84 -4.64
C GLY A 267 -18.49 11.22 -3.51
N THR A 268 -18.31 12.53 -3.24
CA THR A 268 -17.45 13.05 -2.17
C THR A 268 -17.98 14.39 -1.66
N ILE A 269 -17.33 14.95 -0.64
CA ILE A 269 -17.58 16.31 -0.14
C ILE A 269 -16.26 17.07 -0.17
N LYS A 270 -16.23 18.26 -0.76
CA LYS A 270 -15.06 19.13 -0.76
C LYS A 270 -14.78 19.61 0.66
N ASN A 271 -13.50 19.63 1.02
CA ASN A 271 -13.05 20.05 2.35
C ASN A 271 -13.78 19.33 3.50
N ILE A 272 -14.12 18.05 3.34
CA ILE A 272 -14.85 17.25 4.35
C ILE A 272 -14.22 17.32 5.76
N LEU A 273 -12.92 17.60 5.86
CA LEU A 273 -12.20 17.75 7.13
C LEU A 273 -12.65 18.98 7.94
N GLU A 274 -13.20 19.99 7.28
CA GLU A 274 -13.70 21.23 7.89
C GLU A 274 -15.17 21.12 8.31
N GLU A 275 -15.83 20.02 7.94
CA GLU A 275 -17.26 19.80 8.19
C GLU A 275 -17.53 19.06 9.51
N ASP A 276 -18.74 19.24 10.03
CA ASP A 276 -19.21 18.47 11.19
C ASP A 276 -19.43 17.01 10.80
N CYS A 277 -18.40 16.20 11.02
CA CYS A 277 -18.42 14.78 10.69
C CYS A 277 -19.48 14.00 11.46
N VAL A 278 -19.87 14.42 12.67
CA VAL A 278 -20.93 13.74 13.42
C VAL A 278 -22.28 13.99 12.75
N LYS A 279 -22.50 15.23 12.29
CA LYS A 279 -23.69 15.59 11.52
C LYS A 279 -23.74 14.88 10.18
N LEU A 280 -22.62 14.82 9.44
CA LEU A 280 -22.52 14.07 8.19
C LEU A 280 -22.83 12.58 8.38
N LEU A 281 -22.36 11.98 9.46
CA LEU A 281 -22.65 10.58 9.78
C LEU A 281 -24.16 10.36 10.03
N GLN A 282 -24.82 11.30 10.71
CA GLN A 282 -26.28 11.27 10.90
C GLN A 282 -27.06 11.39 9.59
N ILE A 283 -26.62 12.27 8.69
CA ILE A 283 -27.23 12.42 7.34
C ILE A 283 -27.04 11.12 6.56
N ALA A 284 -25.82 10.57 6.57
CA ALA A 284 -25.51 9.34 5.86
C ALA A 284 -26.32 8.14 6.35
N ASP A 285 -26.51 8.01 7.67
CA ASP A 285 -27.37 7.00 8.27
C ASP A 285 -28.84 7.22 7.90
N ARG A 286 -29.34 8.44 8.07
CA ARG A 286 -30.75 8.82 7.80
C ARG A 286 -31.18 8.54 6.37
N PHE A 287 -30.30 8.78 5.41
CA PHE A 287 -30.58 8.57 3.98
C PHE A 287 -29.96 7.28 3.43
N GLU A 288 -29.46 6.40 4.29
CA GLU A 288 -28.82 5.12 3.93
C GLU A 288 -27.70 5.26 2.86
N LEU A 289 -26.91 6.34 2.96
CA LEU A 289 -25.78 6.62 2.08
C LEU A 289 -24.54 5.86 2.55
N THR A 290 -24.47 4.55 2.27
CA THR A 290 -23.42 3.65 2.80
C THR A 290 -22.00 4.17 2.54
N GLN A 291 -21.74 4.72 1.35
CA GLN A 291 -20.41 5.20 0.96
C GLN A 291 -20.01 6.47 1.71
N LEU A 292 -20.94 7.42 1.90
CA LEU A 292 -20.70 8.60 2.74
C LEU A 292 -20.48 8.17 4.19
N PHE A 293 -21.29 7.23 4.68
CA PHE A 293 -21.19 6.70 6.03
C PHE A 293 -19.79 6.11 6.29
N THR A 294 -19.25 5.32 5.36
CA THR A 294 -17.87 4.81 5.45
C THR A 294 -16.81 5.91 5.32
N LEU A 295 -16.96 6.84 4.39
CA LEU A 295 -16.02 7.95 4.22
C LEU A 295 -15.91 8.79 5.50
N THR A 296 -17.04 9.18 6.08
CA THR A 296 -17.09 9.98 7.30
C THR A 296 -16.49 9.22 8.49
N GLN A 297 -16.67 7.90 8.60
CA GLN A 297 -16.01 7.11 9.64
C GLN A 297 -14.48 7.18 9.56
N HIS A 298 -13.92 7.10 8.34
CA HIS A 298 -12.48 7.21 8.14
C HIS A 298 -11.97 8.60 8.56
N VAL A 299 -12.67 9.66 8.15
CA VAL A 299 -12.34 11.03 8.53
C VAL A 299 -12.36 11.21 10.05
N ILE A 300 -13.42 10.74 10.73
CA ILE A 300 -13.51 10.79 12.20
C ILE A 300 -12.33 10.07 12.84
N GLY A 301 -11.97 8.88 12.34
CA GLY A 301 -10.85 8.10 12.85
C GLY A 301 -9.50 8.82 12.73
N ASP A 302 -9.29 9.60 11.67
CA ASP A 302 -8.04 10.32 11.41
C ASP A 302 -7.92 11.62 12.23
N GLN A 303 -9.04 12.14 12.75
CA GLN A 303 -9.07 13.38 13.54
C GLN A 303 -9.07 13.15 15.06
N ILE A 304 -8.89 11.91 15.54
CA ILE A 304 -8.89 11.62 16.99
C ILE A 304 -7.75 12.37 17.68
N ASN A 305 -8.10 13.15 18.70
CA ASN A 305 -7.21 13.95 19.53
C ASN A 305 -7.67 13.90 21.01
N PRO A 306 -6.91 14.48 21.96
CA PRO A 306 -7.25 14.39 23.38
C PRO A 306 -8.61 14.99 23.74
N ASP A 307 -9.04 16.03 23.04
CA ASP A 307 -10.24 16.80 23.36
C ASP A 307 -11.51 16.13 22.80
N ASN A 308 -11.40 15.46 21.65
CA ASN A 308 -12.54 14.85 20.95
C ASN A 308 -12.66 13.32 21.10
N ALA A 309 -11.69 12.65 21.72
CA ALA A 309 -11.68 11.18 21.82
C ALA A 309 -12.93 10.62 22.52
N ILE A 310 -13.39 11.24 23.61
CA ILE A 310 -14.58 10.78 24.33
C ILE A 310 -15.88 11.04 23.54
N PRO A 311 -16.12 12.25 23.02
CA PRO A 311 -17.22 12.47 22.07
C PRO A 311 -17.23 11.47 20.90
N MET A 312 -16.07 11.17 20.30
CA MET A 312 -15.97 10.19 19.22
C MET A 312 -16.28 8.76 19.66
N ALA A 313 -15.89 8.36 20.88
CA ALA A 313 -16.26 7.05 21.44
C ALA A 313 -17.78 6.92 21.60
N ILE A 314 -18.45 7.98 22.07
CA ILE A 314 -19.91 8.01 22.21
C ILE A 314 -20.58 7.87 20.84
N VAL A 315 -20.11 8.63 19.84
CA VAL A 315 -20.61 8.55 18.46
C VAL A 315 -20.41 7.15 17.89
N ALA A 316 -19.20 6.60 18.01
CA ALA A 316 -18.89 5.27 17.50
C ALA A 316 -19.76 4.18 18.16
N LYS A 317 -20.04 4.28 19.47
CA LYS A 317 -20.96 3.39 20.17
C LYS A 317 -22.40 3.55 19.68
N LYS A 318 -22.89 4.79 19.56
CA LYS A 318 -24.25 5.10 19.07
C LYS A 318 -24.52 4.47 17.70
N PHE A 319 -23.56 4.59 16.79
CA PHE A 319 -23.66 4.05 15.42
C PHE A 319 -23.12 2.61 15.29
N LYS A 320 -22.75 1.95 16.39
CA LYS A 320 -22.23 0.57 16.43
C LYS A 320 -20.97 0.35 15.55
N LEU A 321 -20.11 1.36 15.48
CA LEU A 321 -18.89 1.39 14.67
C LEU A 321 -17.72 0.72 15.39
N GLN A 322 -17.65 -0.61 15.34
CA GLN A 322 -16.68 -1.40 16.13
C GLN A 322 -15.21 -1.08 15.83
N ASP A 323 -14.86 -0.90 14.56
CA ASP A 323 -13.48 -0.58 14.18
C ASP A 323 -13.06 0.82 14.66
N LEU A 324 -13.96 1.80 14.55
CA LEU A 324 -13.72 3.14 15.08
C LEU A 324 -13.64 3.13 16.60
N LEU A 325 -14.53 2.40 17.30
CA LEU A 325 -14.46 2.21 18.75
C LEU A 325 -13.11 1.66 19.18
N LYS A 326 -12.65 0.59 18.53
CA LYS A 326 -11.33 -0.01 18.80
C LYS A 326 -10.20 1.01 18.58
N ARG A 327 -10.26 1.80 17.51
CA ARG A 327 -9.28 2.84 17.21
C ARG A 327 -9.26 3.92 18.29
N VAL A 328 -10.43 4.43 18.69
CA VAL A 328 -10.58 5.45 19.74
C VAL A 328 -10.11 4.91 21.10
N TYR A 329 -10.52 3.71 21.51
CA TYR A 329 -10.08 3.12 22.77
C TYR A 329 -8.58 2.88 22.81
N THR A 330 -8.01 2.44 21.68
CA THR A 330 -6.54 2.30 21.56
C THR A 330 -5.85 3.65 21.72
N TYR A 331 -6.42 4.71 21.16
CA TYR A 331 -5.90 6.06 21.33
C TYR A 331 -5.97 6.52 22.79
N ILE A 332 -7.12 6.37 23.45
CA ILE A 332 -7.33 6.77 24.85
C ILE A 332 -6.34 6.05 25.77
N ALA A 333 -6.21 4.72 25.63
CA ALA A 333 -5.30 3.92 26.46
C ALA A 333 -3.82 4.33 26.32
N LYS A 334 -3.42 4.90 25.17
CA LYS A 334 -2.05 5.36 24.90
C LYS A 334 -1.82 6.84 25.25
N ASN A 335 -2.87 7.62 25.47
CA ASN A 335 -2.80 9.07 25.64
C ASN A 335 -3.47 9.50 26.95
N PRO A 336 -2.73 9.51 28.08
CA PRO A 336 -3.28 9.87 29.39
C PRO A 336 -3.92 11.26 29.45
N LYS A 337 -3.50 12.19 28.58
CA LYS A 337 -4.07 13.54 28.48
C LYS A 337 -5.58 13.56 28.25
N VAL A 338 -6.15 12.50 27.66
CA VAL A 338 -7.61 12.38 27.50
C VAL A 338 -8.32 12.45 28.86
N LEU A 339 -7.71 11.93 29.93
CA LEU A 339 -8.30 11.93 31.28
C LEU A 339 -8.48 13.34 31.86
N GLU A 340 -7.74 14.31 31.34
CA GLU A 340 -7.82 15.73 31.73
C GLU A 340 -8.86 16.50 30.91
N SER A 341 -9.34 15.92 29.81
CA SER A 341 -10.31 16.55 28.91
C SER A 341 -11.68 16.76 29.56
N GLU A 342 -12.40 17.78 29.12
CA GLU A 342 -13.80 17.99 29.52
C GLU A 342 -14.70 16.83 29.10
N GLY A 343 -14.41 16.20 27.96
CA GLY A 343 -15.14 15.01 27.51
C GLY A 343 -15.06 13.86 28.51
N TRP A 344 -13.88 13.64 29.11
CA TRP A 344 -13.71 12.62 30.14
C TRP A 344 -14.42 12.96 31.44
N LYS A 345 -14.25 14.19 31.94
CA LYS A 345 -14.87 14.64 33.20
C LYS A 345 -16.40 14.57 33.16
N ASN A 346 -16.97 14.85 32.00
CA ASN A 346 -18.42 14.87 31.79
C ASN A 346 -18.99 13.54 31.27
N LEU A 347 -18.18 12.46 31.23
CA LEU A 347 -18.64 11.16 30.76
C LEU A 347 -19.66 10.54 31.73
N GLN A 348 -20.91 10.42 31.29
CA GLN A 348 -22.00 9.80 32.05
C GLN A 348 -22.34 8.37 31.59
N ASP A 349 -21.85 7.95 30.42
CA ASP A 349 -22.10 6.61 29.87
C ASP A 349 -21.27 5.55 30.63
N VAL A 350 -21.89 4.98 31.66
CA VAL A 350 -21.29 3.94 32.51
C VAL A 350 -20.91 2.71 31.71
N ASP A 351 -21.68 2.34 30.69
CA ASP A 351 -21.39 1.16 29.88
C ASP A 351 -20.18 1.41 28.98
N LEU A 352 -20.05 2.63 28.41
CA LEU A 352 -18.85 3.03 27.67
C LEU A 352 -17.60 2.99 28.56
N ALA A 353 -17.73 3.45 29.81
CA ALA A 353 -16.63 3.40 30.78
C ALA A 353 -16.23 1.94 31.12
N LYS A 354 -17.22 1.05 31.32
CA LYS A 354 -16.97 -0.39 31.52
C LYS A 354 -16.27 -1.01 30.31
N ASP A 355 -16.76 -0.73 29.11
CA ASP A 355 -16.19 -1.25 27.85
C ASP A 355 -14.75 -0.79 27.68
N LEU A 356 -14.46 0.48 27.92
CA LEU A 356 -13.11 1.03 27.86
C LEU A 356 -12.18 0.42 28.92
N PHE A 357 -12.67 0.21 30.14
CA PHE A 357 -11.89 -0.42 31.21
C PHE A 357 -11.54 -1.87 30.88
N GLN A 358 -12.52 -2.64 30.39
CA GLN A 358 -12.30 -4.01 29.92
C GLN A 358 -11.29 -4.04 28.77
N PHE A 359 -11.46 -3.17 27.77
CA PHE A 359 -10.56 -3.07 26.63
C PHE A 359 -9.11 -2.78 27.06
N SER A 360 -8.92 -1.79 27.94
CA SER A 360 -7.61 -1.40 28.46
C SER A 360 -6.93 -2.55 29.22
N ARG A 361 -7.69 -3.29 30.04
CA ARG A 361 -7.20 -4.47 30.76
C ARG A 361 -6.74 -5.57 29.80
N THR A 362 -7.53 -5.89 28.78
CA THR A 362 -7.15 -6.91 27.78
C THR A 362 -5.92 -6.48 26.98
N MET A 363 -5.81 -5.19 26.65
CA MET A 363 -4.62 -4.66 25.97
C MET A 363 -3.36 -4.85 26.83
N ILE A 364 -3.40 -4.46 28.10
CA ILE A 364 -2.27 -4.61 29.03
C ILE A 364 -1.87 -6.08 29.18
N GLN A 365 -2.85 -6.98 29.36
CA GLN A 365 -2.59 -8.42 29.44
C GLN A 365 -1.89 -8.96 28.19
N SER A 366 -2.29 -8.51 27.00
CA SER A 366 -1.66 -8.92 25.75
C SER A 366 -0.20 -8.44 25.61
N VAL A 367 0.13 -7.27 26.17
CA VAL A 367 1.49 -6.74 26.18
C VAL A 367 2.35 -7.54 27.15
N ILE A 368 1.85 -7.82 28.36
CA ILE A 368 2.54 -8.63 29.37
C ILE A 368 2.88 -10.01 28.80
N GLU A 369 1.94 -10.67 28.12
CA GLU A 369 2.17 -12.00 27.53
C GLU A 369 3.24 -11.96 26.44
N LYS A 370 3.21 -10.94 25.56
CA LYS A 370 4.26 -10.73 24.54
C LYS A 370 5.64 -10.51 25.17
N CYS A 371 5.72 -9.71 26.23
CA CYS A 371 6.97 -9.49 26.96
C CYS A 371 7.48 -10.79 27.59
N ARG A 372 6.60 -11.60 28.17
CA ARG A 372 6.95 -12.92 28.74
C ARG A 372 7.53 -13.86 27.69
N VAL A 373 6.92 -13.94 26.51
CA VAL A 373 7.42 -14.75 25.38
C VAL A 373 8.80 -14.26 24.92
N CYS A 374 9.00 -12.94 24.81
CA CYS A 374 10.32 -12.38 24.46
C CYS A 374 11.39 -12.72 25.50
N SER A 375 11.11 -12.54 26.79
CA SER A 375 12.05 -12.91 27.87
C SER A 375 12.38 -14.40 27.86
N SER A 376 11.39 -15.26 27.62
CA SER A 376 11.57 -16.72 27.53
C SER A 376 12.48 -17.13 26.36
N ASN A 377 12.49 -16.36 25.27
CA ASN A 377 13.33 -16.61 24.09
C ASN A 377 14.75 -16.05 24.25
N LEU A 378 14.92 -15.02 25.09
CA LEU A 378 16.23 -14.47 25.45
C LEU A 378 16.99 -15.36 26.45
N GLU A 379 16.29 -16.12 27.30
CA GLU A 379 16.91 -17.07 28.24
C GLU A 379 17.28 -18.42 27.60
N ARG A 380 16.85 -18.68 26.35
CA ARG A 380 17.13 -19.94 25.63
C ARG A 380 18.21 -19.81 24.53
N ASN A 381 18.73 -18.62 24.31
CA ASN A 381 19.89 -18.33 23.46
C ASN A 381 21.06 -17.91 24.34
#